data_AF-A0A0C2FDI0-F1
#
_entry.id   AF-A0A0C2FDI0-F1
#
_cell.length_a   1.000
_cell.length_b   1.000
_cell.length_c   1.000
_cell.angle_alpha   90.00
_cell.angle_beta   90.00
_cell.angle_gamma   90.00
#
_symmetry.space_group_name_H-M   'P 1'
#
loop_
_entity.id
_entity.type
_entity.pdbx_description
1 polymer ?
#
loop_
_entity_poly.entity_id
_entity_poly.type
_entity_poly.pdbx_seq_one_letter_code
_entity_poly.pdbx_strand_id
1 'polypeptide(L)'
;MRKHSGMCRLKVWGEKGRTFRWIWRVSSGDVDFGIHKDGEMNTITLITPDTRSLQVYPTFRITTEFHPEIGSMECKETGDYTFFFDNSHGKVWSKDVSYKISLE
;
A
#
# COMPACT_ATOMS: atom_id res chain seq x y z
N MET A 1 25.39 -12.31 4.57
CA MET A 1 24.22 -11.92 3.74
C MET A 1 23.17 -11.33 4.68
N ARG A 2 22.94 -10.02 4.67
CA ARG A 2 21.95 -9.37 5.56
C ARG A 2 20.56 -9.57 4.97
N LYS A 3 19.66 -10.18 5.73
CA LYS A 3 18.26 -10.41 5.36
C LYS A 3 17.48 -9.13 5.60
N HIS A 4 16.91 -8.55 4.54
CA HIS A 4 15.94 -7.47 4.67
C HIS A 4 14.63 -7.94 4.02
N SER A 5 13.81 -8.68 4.80
CA SER A 5 12.37 -8.72 4.57
C SER A 5 11.81 -7.45 5.19
N GLY A 6 11.07 -6.66 4.42
CA GLY A 6 10.60 -5.37 4.89
C GLY A 6 9.37 -4.91 4.13
N MET A 7 8.53 -4.19 4.85
CA MET A 7 7.39 -3.47 4.31
C MET A 7 7.85 -2.07 3.89
N CYS A 8 7.66 -1.73 2.63
CA CYS A 8 7.79 -0.35 2.16
C CYS A 8 6.46 0.37 2.40
N ARG A 9 6.50 1.57 2.98
CA ARG A 9 5.32 2.40 3.28
C ARG A 9 5.48 3.76 2.64
N LEU A 10 4.48 4.20 1.90
CA LEU A 10 4.40 5.50 1.26
C LEU A 10 3.23 6.27 1.85
N LYS A 11 3.52 7.33 2.61
CA LYS A 11 2.49 8.24 3.11
C LYS A 11 2.18 9.29 2.06
N VAL A 12 0.89 9.49 1.80
CA VAL A 12 0.38 10.50 0.88
C VAL A 12 -0.85 11.18 1.49
N TRP A 13 -0.98 12.48 1.26
CA TRP A 13 -2.17 13.23 1.67
C TRP A 13 -3.29 13.04 0.64
N GLY A 14 -4.49 12.72 1.12
CA GLY A 14 -5.71 12.59 0.33
C GLY A 14 -6.76 13.62 0.73
N GLU A 15 -7.50 14.14 -0.25
CA GLU A 15 -8.61 15.07 -0.03
C GLU A 15 -9.93 14.38 -0.35
N LYS A 16 -10.92 14.52 0.54
CA LYS A 16 -12.24 13.89 0.39
C LYS A 16 -12.85 14.19 -0.99
N GLY A 17 -13.32 13.14 -1.66
CA GLY A 17 -13.95 13.20 -2.98
C GLY A 17 -12.98 13.21 -4.15
N ARG A 18 -11.66 13.36 -3.92
CA ARG A 18 -10.63 13.20 -4.95
C ARG A 18 -10.17 11.76 -5.05
N THR A 19 -9.60 11.39 -6.18
CA THR A 19 -9.25 10.00 -6.49
C THR A 19 -7.74 9.82 -6.52
N PHE A 20 -7.23 8.89 -5.71
CA PHE A 20 -5.90 8.36 -5.94
C PHE A 20 -5.91 7.50 -7.19
N ARG A 21 -4.89 7.68 -8.03
CA ARG A 21 -4.53 6.75 -9.10
C ARG A 21 -3.11 6.28 -8.90
N TRP A 22 -2.88 5.01 -9.20
CA TRP A 22 -1.55 4.44 -9.12
C TRP A 22 -1.23 3.56 -10.31
N ILE A 23 0.07 3.49 -10.57
CA ILE A 23 0.71 2.47 -11.39
C ILE A 23 1.98 2.03 -10.68
N TRP A 24 2.20 0.73 -10.52
CA TRP A 24 3.44 0.22 -9.93
C TRP A 24 3.90 -1.12 -10.51
N ARG A 25 5.19 -1.42 -10.34
CA ARG A 25 5.83 -2.70 -10.68
C ARG A 25 6.83 -3.11 -9.62
N VAL A 26 6.94 -4.42 -9.40
CA VAL A 26 7.99 -5.04 -8.61
C VAL A 26 9.03 -5.71 -9.51
N SER A 27 10.30 -5.66 -9.12
CA SER A 27 11.42 -6.17 -9.93
C SER A 27 11.40 -7.69 -10.15
N SER A 28 10.74 -8.45 -9.29
CA SER A 28 10.55 -9.90 -9.45
C SER A 28 9.44 -10.43 -8.55
N GLY A 29 8.86 -11.58 -8.93
CA GLY A 29 7.88 -12.33 -8.12
C GLY A 29 6.65 -11.50 -7.74
N ASP A 30 6.12 -11.75 -6.55
CA ASP A 30 4.98 -11.04 -5.99
C ASP A 30 5.34 -10.22 -4.75
N VAL A 31 4.44 -9.29 -4.41
CA VAL A 31 4.38 -8.56 -3.14
C VAL A 31 2.93 -8.41 -2.71
N ASP A 32 2.70 -8.26 -1.40
CA ASP A 32 1.39 -7.88 -0.89
C ASP A 32 1.24 -6.36 -0.99
N PHE A 33 0.16 -5.91 -1.63
CA PHE A 33 -0.14 -4.50 -1.82
C PHE A 33 -1.48 -4.15 -1.19
N GLY A 34 -1.55 -3.01 -0.51
CA GLY A 34 -2.80 -2.47 0.03
C GLY A 34 -2.68 -1.01 0.44
N ILE A 35 -3.79 -0.46 0.93
CA ILE A 35 -3.87 0.94 1.37
C ILE A 35 -4.63 1.01 2.69
N HIS A 36 -4.04 1.70 3.65
CA HIS A 36 -4.70 2.08 4.89
C HIS A 36 -4.81 3.61 4.99
N LYS A 37 -5.83 4.10 5.67
CA LYS A 37 -5.93 5.49 6.11
C LYS A 37 -5.42 5.58 7.55
N ASP A 38 -4.56 6.53 7.85
CA ASP A 38 -4.14 6.78 9.21
C ASP A 38 -5.36 7.31 10.02
N GLY A 39 -5.64 6.67 11.15
CA GLY A 39 -6.82 6.96 11.97
C GLY A 39 -6.50 7.81 13.20
N GLU A 40 -7.47 8.61 13.65
CA GLU A 40 -7.55 9.04 15.05
C GLU A 40 -8.19 7.93 15.91
N MET A 41 -7.87 7.91 17.20
CA MET A 41 -8.13 6.83 18.19
C MET A 41 -9.57 6.30 18.33
N ASN A 42 -10.58 6.86 17.66
CA ASN A 42 -11.99 6.69 18.05
C ASN A 42 -12.89 5.93 17.07
N THR A 43 -12.40 5.39 15.96
CA THR A 43 -13.23 4.59 15.04
C THR A 43 -12.70 3.16 14.96
N ILE A 44 -13.40 2.24 15.63
CA ILE A 44 -13.12 0.80 15.56
C ILE A 44 -13.47 0.33 14.15
N THR A 45 -12.46 0.03 13.34
CA THR A 45 -12.65 -0.70 12.09
C THR A 45 -11.44 -1.59 11.90
N LEU A 46 -11.69 -2.89 11.85
CA LEU A 46 -10.74 -3.99 11.59
C LEU A 46 -9.29 -3.64 11.97
N ILE A 47 -9.07 -3.52 13.29
CA ILE A 47 -7.78 -3.15 13.87
C ILE A 47 -6.77 -4.25 13.52
N THR A 48 -5.80 -3.98 12.65
CA THR A 48 -4.61 -4.82 12.58
C THR A 48 -3.86 -4.64 13.91
N PRO A 49 -3.32 -5.72 14.53
CA PRO A 49 -2.78 -5.65 15.89
C PRO A 49 -1.61 -4.66 16.09
N ASP A 50 -1.04 -4.13 15.01
CA ASP A 50 0.20 -3.36 15.01
C ASP A 50 0.04 -1.88 14.62
N THR A 51 -1.09 -1.42 14.09
CA THR A 51 -1.19 -0.05 13.55
C THR A 51 -2.57 0.57 13.73
N ARG A 52 -2.62 1.81 14.24
CA ARG A 52 -3.84 2.64 14.37
C ARG A 52 -4.30 3.17 13.00
N SER A 53 -4.61 2.27 12.08
CA SER A 53 -4.91 2.61 10.68
C SER A 53 -6.11 1.80 10.18
N LEU A 54 -7.02 2.47 9.47
CA LEU A 54 -8.22 1.90 8.87
C LEU A 54 -7.87 1.29 7.50
N GLN A 55 -8.22 0.03 7.25
CA GLN A 55 -8.08 -0.53 5.91
C GLN A 55 -9.12 0.05 4.95
N VAL A 56 -8.64 0.77 3.93
CA VAL A 56 -9.48 1.43 2.92
C VAL A 56 -9.40 0.76 1.56
N TYR A 57 -8.34 -0.03 1.32
CA TYR A 57 -8.20 -0.90 0.16
C TYR A 57 -7.71 -2.29 0.61
N PRO A 58 -8.33 -3.38 0.12
CA PRO A 58 -7.96 -4.74 0.50
C PRO A 58 -6.49 -5.05 0.16
N THR A 59 -5.89 -5.95 0.94
CA THR A 59 -4.55 -6.44 0.66
C THR A 59 -4.62 -7.58 -0.34
N PHE A 60 -3.89 -7.47 -1.45
CA PHE A 60 -3.74 -8.55 -2.42
C PHE A 60 -2.28 -8.88 -2.66
N ARG A 61 -1.99 -10.17 -2.84
CA ARG A 61 -0.70 -10.63 -3.37
C ARG A 61 -0.70 -10.48 -4.88
N ILE A 62 0.19 -9.65 -5.41
CA ILE A 62 0.19 -9.29 -6.83
C ILE A 62 1.59 -9.50 -7.42
N THR A 63 1.65 -10.15 -8.58
CA THR A 63 2.81 -10.17 -9.48
C THR A 63 2.63 -9.15 -10.59
N THR A 64 3.70 -8.47 -10.98
CA THR A 64 3.71 -7.51 -12.09
C THR A 64 4.71 -7.88 -13.19
N GLU A 65 5.02 -9.17 -13.32
CA GLU A 65 6.02 -9.68 -14.27
C GLU A 65 5.69 -9.33 -15.73
N PHE A 66 4.41 -9.38 -16.08
CA PHE A 66 3.95 -9.14 -17.46
C PHE A 66 3.31 -7.76 -17.65
N HIS A 67 2.73 -7.18 -16.60
CA HIS A 67 2.04 -5.89 -16.67
C HIS A 67 2.11 -5.17 -15.31
N PRO A 68 2.25 -3.83 -15.27
CA PRO A 68 2.11 -3.08 -14.03
C PRO A 68 0.74 -3.26 -13.39
N GLU A 69 0.70 -3.15 -12.06
CA GLU A 69 -0.58 -3.00 -11.37
C GLU A 69 -1.06 -1.55 -11.56
N ILE A 70 -2.30 -1.39 -12.01
CA ILE A 70 -2.94 -0.10 -12.24
C ILE A 70 -4.27 -0.08 -11.51
N GLY A 71 -4.49 0.94 -10.68
CA GLY A 71 -5.73 1.04 -9.93
C GLY A 71 -6.05 2.46 -9.51
N SER A 72 -7.21 2.60 -8.89
CA SER A 72 -7.70 3.86 -8.37
C SER A 72 -8.62 3.68 -7.17
N MET A 73 -8.67 4.68 -6.30
CA MET A 73 -9.55 4.70 -5.13
C MET A 73 -9.94 6.14 -4.79
N GLU A 74 -11.23 6.39 -4.62
CA GLU A 74 -11.72 7.67 -4.11
C GLU A 74 -11.41 7.82 -2.61
N CYS A 75 -10.90 8.98 -2.21
CA CYS A 75 -10.70 9.34 -0.81
C CYS A 75 -12.07 9.61 -0.16
N LYS A 76 -12.53 8.71 0.69
CA LYS A 76 -13.79 8.91 1.44
C LYS A 76 -13.67 9.98 2.53
N GLU A 77 -12.45 10.28 2.96
CA GLU A 77 -12.12 11.25 4.00
C GLU A 77 -10.83 12.01 3.63
N THR A 78 -10.68 13.23 4.13
CA THR A 78 -9.41 13.96 4.01
C THR A 78 -8.43 13.46 5.07
N GLY A 79 -7.16 13.27 4.72
CA GLY A 79 -6.12 12.90 5.68
C GLY A 79 -4.95 12.13 5.06
N ASP A 80 -4.12 11.56 5.94
CA ASP A 80 -3.00 10.73 5.53
C ASP A 80 -3.44 9.31 5.16
N TYR A 81 -2.96 8.85 4.01
CA TYR A 81 -3.11 7.50 3.52
C TYR A 81 -1.73 6.87 3.37
N THR A 82 -1.62 5.58 3.73
CA THR A 82 -0.40 4.79 3.58
C THR A 82 -0.64 3.70 2.54
N PHE A 83 0.05 3.81 1.41
CA PHE A 83 0.23 2.71 0.46
C PHE A 83 1.35 1.83 0.98
N PHE A 84 1.16 0.52 1.05
CA PHE A 84 2.21 -0.39 1.49
C PHE A 84 2.48 -1.49 0.46
N PHE A 85 3.75 -1.88 0.40
CA PHE A 85 4.25 -3.04 -0.35
C PHE A 85 4.98 -3.94 0.64
N ASP A 86 4.42 -5.11 0.92
CA ASP A 86 4.93 -6.04 1.91
C ASP A 86 5.51 -7.30 1.24
N ASN A 87 6.80 -7.53 1.50
CA ASN A 87 7.54 -8.71 1.07
C ASN A 87 7.94 -9.59 2.28
N SER A 88 7.24 -9.49 3.41
CA SER A 88 7.53 -10.27 4.63
C SER A 88 7.38 -11.78 4.44
N HIS A 89 6.65 -12.21 3.41
CA HIS A 89 6.56 -13.62 2.99
C HIS A 89 7.78 -14.08 2.17
N GLY A 90 8.51 -13.15 1.55
CA GLY A 90 9.72 -13.43 0.77
C GLY A 90 10.88 -13.82 1.69
N LYS A 91 11.41 -15.02 1.51
CA LYS A 91 12.42 -15.60 2.43
C LYS A 91 13.87 -15.19 2.14
N VAL A 92 14.19 -14.67 0.95
CA VAL A 92 15.57 -14.70 0.43
C VAL A 92 16.12 -13.36 -0.07
N TRP A 93 15.29 -12.45 -0.61
CA TRP A 93 15.79 -11.22 -1.27
C TRP A 93 14.87 -10.02 -1.03
N SER A 94 15.46 -8.83 -0.91
CA SER A 94 14.74 -7.56 -1.05
C SER A 94 14.24 -7.41 -2.49
N LYS A 95 13.16 -6.66 -2.68
CA LYS A 95 12.56 -6.38 -3.98
C LYS A 95 12.49 -4.88 -4.18
N ASP A 96 12.68 -4.44 -5.42
CA ASP A 96 12.56 -3.04 -5.80
C ASP A 96 11.16 -2.80 -6.34
N VAL A 97 10.50 -1.74 -5.86
CA VAL A 97 9.18 -1.31 -6.33
C VAL A 97 9.32 0.04 -7.01
N SER A 98 8.95 0.10 -8.28
CA SER A 98 8.80 1.35 -9.05
C SER A 98 7.33 1.75 -9.06
N TYR A 99 7.01 2.99 -8.72
CA TYR A 99 5.63 3.44 -8.61
C TYR A 99 5.44 4.88 -9.09
N LYS A 100 4.20 5.20 -9.46
CA LYS A 100 3.68 6.56 -9.56
C LYS A 100 2.30 6.57 -8.90
N ILE A 101 2.11 7.49 -7.96
CA ILE A 101 0.85 7.73 -7.28
C ILE A 101 0.51 9.20 -7.46
N SER A 102 -0.71 9.49 -7.91
CA SER A 102 -1.22 10.85 -8.08
C SER A 102 -2.60 10.99 -7.45
N LEU A 103 -2.88 12.18 -6.93
CA LEU A 103 -4.22 12.59 -6.50
C LEU A 103 -4.82 13.43 -7.63
N GLU A 104 -5.93 12.96 -8.19
CA GLU A 104 -6.72 13.63 -9.23
C GLU A 104 -8.00 14.18 -8.63
#